data_AF-A0A914Z0B1-F1
#
_entry.id   AF-A0A914Z0B1-F1
#
_cell.length_a   1.000
_cell.length_b   1.000
_cell.length_c   1.000
_cell.angle_alpha   90.00
_cell.angle_beta   90.00
_cell.angle_gamma   90.00
#
_symmetry.space_group_name_H-M   'P 1'
#
loop_
_entity.id
_entity.type
_entity.pdbx_description
1 polymer ?
#
loop_
_entity_poly.entity_id
_entity_poly.type
_entity_poly.pdbx_seq_one_letter_code
_entity_poly.pdbx_strand_id
1 'polypeptide(L)'
;MVPEDQWVCGATQWDRGLAYQRTNESCQDVSWAINSCCVVHDKCYILDKSQAECDDPFCQCLEEQAKLSKNPQCGAALEGFCFIVRLLGGIAHANAKEKSAEIINSNLTLIESLTSTTPSSTTTTSTTTTTTTTINTTISPKRLDATEEECFSSELNYCVVEFETCQSKDKAELLQCEERMCQCTRSALRNQAKPECRYPIEMTCIIPDSSIPSKSDASNDQTTTEENLLSKKIVIFGFSATIFATLIFLIFTSLPIAFGIWTLYRYFTKLSMPISPSRTPLCAASSAESGFGCGSNDTLSSDEGVKLSRNL
;
A
#
# COMPACT_ATOMS: atom_id res chain seq x y z
N MET A 1 -3.74 -4.06 -22.11
CA MET A 1 -2.47 -4.24 -21.37
C MET A 1 -1.48 -3.17 -21.79
N VAL A 2 -0.74 -2.60 -20.84
CA VAL A 2 0.35 -1.63 -21.09
C VAL A 2 1.60 -2.42 -21.50
N PRO A 3 2.34 -2.03 -22.54
CA PRO A 3 3.68 -2.54 -22.80
C PRO A 3 4.66 -2.26 -21.66
N GLU A 4 5.62 -3.15 -21.41
CA GLU A 4 6.59 -3.01 -20.31
C GLU A 4 7.43 -1.73 -20.40
N ASP A 5 7.83 -1.32 -21.60
CA ASP A 5 8.59 -0.09 -21.86
C ASP A 5 7.80 1.20 -21.56
N GLN A 6 6.47 1.09 -21.42
CA GLN A 6 5.57 2.19 -21.08
C GLN A 6 5.09 2.14 -19.62
N TRP A 7 5.51 1.12 -18.87
CA TRP A 7 5.16 0.96 -17.47
C TRP A 7 6.03 1.87 -16.58
N VAL A 8 5.39 2.65 -15.70
CA VAL A 8 6.07 3.62 -14.86
C VAL A 8 5.94 3.37 -13.35
N CYS A 9 5.01 2.51 -12.92
CA CYS A 9 4.82 2.22 -11.49
C CYS A 9 6.07 1.59 -10.89
N GLY A 10 6.72 2.28 -9.97
CA GLY A 10 7.95 1.85 -9.30
C GLY A 10 9.02 2.95 -9.36
N ALA A 11 9.82 3.06 -8.31
CA ALA A 11 10.84 4.08 -8.13
C ALA A 11 12.15 3.77 -8.88
N THR A 12 12.47 2.49 -9.05
CA THR A 12 13.64 1.94 -9.74
C THR A 12 13.20 1.04 -10.89
N GLN A 13 14.16 0.52 -11.66
CA GLN A 13 13.83 -0.43 -12.73
C GLN A 13 13.38 -1.80 -12.18
N TRP A 14 13.92 -2.21 -11.02
CA TRP A 14 13.61 -3.45 -10.33
C TRP A 14 12.15 -3.53 -9.83
N ASP A 15 11.72 -2.56 -9.04
CA ASP A 15 10.35 -2.49 -8.53
C ASP A 15 9.33 -2.16 -9.63
N ARG A 16 9.75 -1.49 -10.72
CA ARG A 16 8.95 -1.39 -11.95
C ARG A 16 8.65 -2.73 -12.57
N GLY A 17 9.68 -3.56 -12.75
CA GLY A 17 9.52 -4.93 -13.27
C GLY A 17 8.59 -5.77 -12.39
N LEU A 18 8.77 -5.72 -11.07
CA LEU A 18 7.89 -6.42 -10.13
C LEU A 18 6.45 -5.93 -10.18
N ALA A 19 6.23 -4.61 -10.15
CA ALA A 19 4.90 -4.03 -10.23
C ALA A 19 4.21 -4.36 -11.57
N TYR A 20 4.97 -4.37 -12.67
CA TYR A 20 4.48 -4.77 -13.98
C TYR A 20 4.08 -6.23 -14.00
N GLN A 21 4.94 -7.14 -13.55
CA GLN A 21 4.68 -8.57 -13.50
C GLN A 21 3.42 -8.86 -12.66
N ARG A 22 3.36 -8.30 -11.45
CA ARG A 22 2.22 -8.47 -10.54
C ARG A 22 0.91 -7.98 -11.16
N THR A 23 0.96 -6.82 -11.83
CA THR A 23 -0.20 -6.26 -12.54
C THR A 23 -0.59 -7.13 -13.73
N ASN A 24 0.37 -7.65 -14.49
CA ASN A 24 0.11 -8.48 -15.66
C ASN A 24 -0.56 -9.81 -15.26
N GLU A 25 -0.14 -10.42 -14.16
CA GLU A 25 -0.71 -11.66 -13.65
C GLU A 25 -2.13 -11.49 -13.11
N SER A 26 -2.40 -10.40 -12.39
CA SER A 26 -3.64 -10.26 -11.61
C SER A 26 -4.61 -9.20 -12.13
N CYS A 27 -4.14 -8.20 -12.88
CA CYS A 27 -4.86 -6.96 -13.18
C CYS A 27 -4.75 -6.52 -14.66
N GLN A 28 -4.60 -7.48 -15.58
CA GLN A 28 -4.30 -7.17 -16.99
C GLN A 28 -5.34 -6.24 -17.65
N ASP A 29 -6.61 -6.38 -17.28
CA ASP A 29 -7.74 -5.64 -17.83
C ASP A 29 -7.81 -4.17 -17.41
N VAL A 30 -7.20 -3.83 -16.26
CA VAL A 30 -7.14 -2.47 -15.71
C VAL A 30 -5.72 -1.88 -15.66
N SER A 31 -4.72 -2.59 -16.22
CA SER A 31 -3.30 -2.19 -16.24
C SER A 31 -3.03 -0.76 -16.71
N TRP A 32 -3.73 -0.27 -17.75
CA TRP A 32 -3.58 1.12 -18.22
C TRP A 32 -4.00 2.16 -17.17
N ALA A 33 -5.09 1.88 -16.46
CA ALA A 33 -5.59 2.78 -15.43
C ALA A 33 -4.68 2.75 -14.19
N ILE A 34 -4.17 1.59 -13.80
CA ILE A 34 -3.18 1.44 -12.73
C ILE A 34 -1.92 2.25 -13.08
N ASN A 35 -1.38 2.09 -14.29
CA ASN A 35 -0.20 2.83 -14.74
C ASN A 35 -0.44 4.35 -14.70
N SER A 36 -1.66 4.80 -15.04
CA SER A 36 -2.05 6.20 -14.91
C SER A 36 -2.08 6.69 -13.46
N CYS A 37 -2.53 5.87 -12.50
CA CYS A 37 -2.45 6.20 -11.08
C CYS A 37 -0.99 6.48 -10.66
N CYS A 38 -0.05 5.67 -11.15
CA CYS A 38 1.38 5.82 -10.85
C CYS A 38 1.98 7.09 -11.46
N VAL A 39 1.62 7.45 -12.70
CA VAL A 39 2.03 8.72 -13.31
C VAL A 39 1.62 9.92 -12.44
N VAL A 40 0.40 9.88 -11.88
CA VAL A 40 -0.09 10.96 -11.01
C VAL A 40 0.62 10.96 -9.66
N HIS A 41 0.90 9.79 -9.09
CA HIS A 41 1.62 9.62 -7.84
C HIS A 41 3.06 10.13 -7.91
N ASP A 42 3.83 9.71 -8.93
CA ASP A 42 5.20 10.19 -9.17
C ASP A 42 5.24 11.72 -9.35
N LYS A 43 4.26 12.27 -10.07
CA LYS A 43 4.09 13.73 -10.22
C LYS A 43 3.74 14.40 -8.90
N CYS A 44 3.02 13.75 -8.00
CA CYS A 44 2.72 14.31 -6.69
C CYS A 44 3.99 14.40 -5.84
N TYR A 45 4.85 13.37 -5.87
CA TYR A 45 6.09 13.32 -5.11
C TYR A 45 7.07 14.46 -5.44
N ILE A 46 7.08 14.93 -6.70
CA ILE A 46 7.94 16.07 -7.09
C ILE A 46 7.39 17.45 -6.67
N LEU A 47 6.12 17.55 -6.25
CA LEU A 47 5.42 18.82 -5.96
C LEU A 47 5.54 19.29 -4.50
N ASP A 48 6.58 18.86 -3.79
CA ASP A 48 6.85 19.19 -2.37
C ASP A 48 5.71 18.87 -1.38
N LYS A 49 4.70 18.09 -1.79
CA LYS A 49 3.64 17.62 -0.91
C LYS A 49 4.18 16.66 0.15
N SER A 50 3.44 16.40 1.22
CA SER A 50 3.77 15.31 2.13
C SER A 50 3.52 13.94 1.47
N GLN A 51 4.16 12.89 1.98
CA GLN A 51 3.98 11.53 1.46
C GLN A 51 2.50 11.12 1.52
N ALA A 52 1.84 11.32 2.66
CA ALA A 52 0.43 10.95 2.86
C ALA A 52 -0.52 11.67 1.87
N GLU A 53 -0.27 12.95 1.57
CA GLU A 53 -1.06 13.71 0.58
C GLU A 53 -0.95 13.17 -0.85
N CYS A 54 0.08 12.37 -1.14
CA CYS A 54 0.27 11.71 -2.42
C CYS A 54 -0.20 10.25 -2.39
N ASP A 55 0.09 9.53 -1.31
CA ASP A 55 -0.24 8.12 -1.15
C ASP A 55 -1.74 7.88 -1.01
N ASP A 56 -2.47 8.74 -0.30
CA ASP A 56 -3.92 8.57 -0.11
C ASP A 56 -4.71 8.60 -1.44
N PRO A 57 -4.56 9.63 -2.31
CA PRO A 57 -5.24 9.62 -3.61
C PRO A 57 -4.72 8.53 -4.55
N PHE A 58 -3.45 8.14 -4.45
CA PHE A 58 -2.93 6.98 -5.19
C PHE A 58 -3.62 5.68 -4.77
N CYS A 59 -3.69 5.41 -3.47
CA CYS A 59 -4.38 4.26 -2.91
C CYS A 59 -5.86 4.24 -3.29
N GLN A 60 -6.54 5.39 -3.24
CA GLN A 60 -7.92 5.50 -3.68
C GLN A 60 -8.07 5.17 -5.18
N CYS A 61 -7.18 5.68 -6.03
CA CYS A 61 -7.16 5.39 -7.45
C CYS A 61 -7.04 3.87 -7.72
N LEU A 62 -6.13 3.20 -7.00
CA LEU A 62 -5.95 1.76 -7.08
C LEU A 62 -7.17 0.97 -6.59
N GLU A 63 -7.80 1.39 -5.49
CA GLU A 63 -9.02 0.76 -4.97
C GLU A 63 -10.18 0.84 -5.98
N GLU A 64 -10.31 1.97 -6.68
CA GLU A 64 -11.28 2.13 -7.76
C GLU A 64 -10.98 1.16 -8.92
N GLN A 65 -9.71 0.98 -9.29
CA GLN A 65 -9.34 0.02 -10.34
C GLN A 65 -9.58 -1.44 -9.92
N ALA A 66 -9.36 -1.77 -8.64
CA ALA A 66 -9.65 -3.09 -8.09
C ALA A 66 -11.14 -3.44 -8.24
N LYS A 67 -12.04 -2.47 -8.00
CA LYS A 67 -13.50 -2.65 -8.16
C LYS A 67 -13.93 -2.84 -9.62
N LEU A 68 -13.17 -2.27 -10.56
CA LEU A 68 -13.44 -2.37 -11.99
C LEU A 68 -12.85 -3.63 -12.64
N SER A 69 -11.84 -4.25 -12.03
CA SER A 69 -11.22 -5.46 -12.57
C SER A 69 -12.18 -6.65 -12.53
N LYS A 70 -12.13 -7.46 -13.58
CA LYS A 70 -12.83 -8.74 -13.69
C LYS A 70 -12.13 -9.84 -12.89
N ASN A 71 -10.87 -9.66 -12.52
CA ASN A 71 -10.11 -10.65 -11.78
C ASN A 71 -10.17 -10.34 -10.26
N PRO A 72 -10.74 -11.22 -9.43
CA PRO A 72 -10.85 -10.98 -7.99
C PRO A 72 -9.49 -10.90 -7.28
N GLN A 73 -8.42 -11.46 -7.87
CA GLN A 73 -7.07 -11.37 -7.31
C GLN A 73 -6.44 -9.99 -7.50
N CYS A 74 -6.99 -9.15 -8.39
CA CYS A 74 -6.46 -7.82 -8.63
C CYS A 74 -6.52 -6.95 -7.37
N GLY A 75 -7.60 -7.06 -6.59
CA GLY A 75 -7.78 -6.26 -5.37
C GLY A 75 -6.65 -6.47 -4.35
N ALA A 76 -6.23 -7.71 -4.12
CA ALA A 76 -5.14 -8.01 -3.19
C ALA A 76 -3.79 -7.47 -3.69
N ALA A 77 -3.52 -7.57 -5.00
CA ALA A 77 -2.31 -7.01 -5.60
C ALA A 77 -2.25 -5.47 -5.44
N LEU A 78 -3.37 -4.80 -5.69
CA LEU A 78 -3.46 -3.34 -5.59
C LEU A 78 -3.46 -2.83 -4.14
N GLU A 79 -4.06 -3.56 -3.19
CA GLU A 79 -3.89 -3.30 -1.76
C GLU A 79 -2.42 -3.40 -1.35
N GLY A 80 -1.70 -4.39 -1.88
CA GLY A 80 -0.26 -4.56 -1.69
C GLY A 80 0.56 -3.36 -2.18
N PHE A 81 0.26 -2.81 -3.36
CA PHE A 81 0.93 -1.61 -3.85
C PHE A 81 0.68 -0.39 -2.96
N CYS A 82 -0.56 -0.17 -2.53
CA CYS A 82 -0.90 0.90 -1.59
C CYS A 82 -0.14 0.74 -0.27
N PHE A 83 -0.04 -0.48 0.25
CA PHE A 83 0.72 -0.78 1.46
C PHE A 83 2.21 -0.46 1.30
N ILE A 84 2.82 -0.91 0.20
CA ILE A 84 4.25 -0.71 -0.08
C ILE A 84 4.58 0.78 -0.17
N VAL A 85 3.79 1.59 -0.88
CA VAL A 85 4.09 3.03 -0.98
C VAL A 85 3.92 3.74 0.36
N ARG A 86 2.94 3.36 1.20
CA ARG A 86 2.80 3.95 2.53
C ARG A 86 3.96 3.62 3.46
N LEU A 87 4.46 2.38 3.38
CA LEU A 87 5.55 1.89 4.22
C LEU A 87 6.93 2.40 3.75
N LEU A 88 7.22 2.24 2.46
CA LEU A 88 8.56 2.45 1.88
C LEU A 88 8.66 3.71 1.02
N GLY A 89 7.52 4.35 0.71
CA GLY A 89 7.46 5.51 -0.17
C GLY A 89 8.16 6.74 0.38
N GLY A 90 8.45 6.81 1.69
CA GLY A 90 9.19 7.92 2.28
C GLY A 90 10.58 8.13 1.67
N ILE A 91 11.28 7.04 1.30
CA ILE A 91 12.59 7.13 0.63
C ILE A 91 12.41 7.65 -0.80
N ALA A 92 11.47 7.07 -1.54
CA ALA A 92 11.17 7.50 -2.92
C ALA A 92 10.70 8.97 -2.97
N HIS A 93 9.91 9.38 -1.98
CA HIS A 93 9.42 10.74 -1.80
C HIS A 93 10.54 11.74 -1.54
N ALA A 94 11.44 11.43 -0.60
CA ALA A 94 12.62 12.25 -0.33
C ALA A 94 13.52 12.41 -1.57
N ASN A 95 13.79 11.31 -2.28
CA ASN A 95 14.60 11.32 -3.50
C ASN A 95 13.95 12.16 -4.62
N ALA A 96 12.63 12.07 -4.77
CA ALA A 96 11.90 12.86 -5.76
C ALA A 96 11.97 14.37 -5.48
N LYS A 97 11.90 14.77 -4.20
CA LYS A 97 12.07 16.17 -3.79
C LYS A 97 13.49 16.69 -4.02
N GLU A 98 14.50 15.90 -3.71
CA GLU A 98 15.90 16.30 -3.95
C GLU A 98 16.15 16.51 -5.45
N LYS A 99 15.68 15.58 -6.28
CA LYS A 99 15.81 15.67 -7.74
C LYS A 99 15.05 16.86 -8.32
N SER A 100 13.86 17.18 -7.80
CA SER A 100 13.11 18.35 -8.26
C SER A 100 13.81 19.65 -7.89
N ALA A 101 14.43 19.74 -6.71
CA ALA A 101 15.24 20.88 -6.31
C ALA A 101 16.49 21.06 -7.21
N GLU A 102 17.18 19.96 -7.57
CA GLU A 102 18.33 20.00 -8.49
C GLU A 102 17.95 20.54 -9.87
N ILE A 103 16.82 20.09 -10.43
CA ILE A 103 16.31 20.55 -11.73
C ILE A 103 15.99 22.05 -11.68
N ILE A 104 15.35 22.51 -10.60
CA ILE A 104 15.01 23.93 -10.41
C ILE A 104 16.29 24.77 -10.35
N ASN A 105 17.28 24.35 -9.57
CA ASN A 105 18.56 25.07 -9.42
C ASN A 105 19.38 25.09 -10.72
N SER A 106 19.36 24.00 -11.48
CA SER A 106 20.04 23.90 -12.78
C SER A 106 19.41 24.83 -13.83
N ASN A 107 18.08 24.95 -13.83
CA ASN A 107 17.40 25.88 -14.73
C ASN A 107 17.62 27.34 -14.35
N LEU A 108 17.68 27.65 -13.05
CA LEU A 108 17.98 29.00 -12.56
C LEU A 108 19.37 29.47 -13.01
N THR A 109 20.38 28.61 -12.86
CA THR A 109 21.76 28.91 -13.29
C THR A 109 21.89 29.04 -14.81
N LEU A 110 21.11 28.29 -15.59
CA LEU A 110 21.06 28.47 -17.04
C LEU A 110 20.48 29.85 -17.43
N ILE A 111 19.42 30.29 -16.74
CA ILE A 111 18.79 31.60 -16.98
C ILE A 111 19.73 32.74 -16.56
N GLU A 112 20.47 32.59 -15.47
CA GLU A 112 21.45 33.58 -15.00
C GLU A 112 22.68 33.69 -15.93
N SER A 113 23.13 32.55 -16.47
CA SER A 113 24.16 32.51 -17.51
C SER A 113 23.71 33.21 -18.80
N LEU A 114 22.46 33.02 -19.22
CA LEU A 114 21.87 33.67 -20.39
C LEU A 114 21.63 35.18 -20.20
N THR A 115 21.50 35.66 -18.96
CA THR A 115 21.27 37.08 -18.66
C THR A 115 22.56 37.87 -18.40
N SER A 116 23.69 37.19 -18.18
CA SER A 116 25.02 37.78 -17.93
C SER A 116 25.74 38.28 -19.19
N THR A 117 25.32 37.89 -20.39
CA THR A 117 25.93 38.34 -21.66
C THR A 117 25.17 39.53 -22.27
N THR A 118 25.14 40.69 -21.58
CA THR A 118 24.76 41.96 -22.22
C THR A 118 25.97 42.89 -22.27
N PRO A 119 26.57 43.13 -23.46
CA PRO A 119 27.50 44.24 -23.66
C PRO A 119 26.72 45.54 -23.49
N SER A 120 27.22 46.40 -22.60
CA SER A 120 26.80 47.79 -22.48
C SER A 120 26.81 48.47 -23.84
N SER A 121 25.62 48.78 -24.38
CA SER A 121 25.44 49.71 -25.49
C SER A 121 24.01 50.26 -25.48
N THR A 122 23.92 51.47 -24.94
CA THR A 122 23.12 52.62 -25.39
C THR A 122 21.71 52.37 -25.95
N THR A 123 20.73 52.71 -25.10
CA THR A 123 19.46 53.39 -25.40
C THR A 123 18.89 53.30 -26.82
N THR A 124 17.81 52.54 -27.01
CA THR A 124 16.61 52.96 -27.78
C THR A 124 15.41 52.08 -27.43
N THR A 125 14.33 52.74 -27.01
CA THR A 125 12.99 52.22 -26.71
C THR A 125 12.36 51.52 -27.92
N SER A 126 11.87 50.28 -27.74
CA SER A 126 10.78 49.69 -28.58
C SER A 126 10.16 48.43 -27.96
N THR A 127 8.86 48.54 -27.71
CA THR A 127 7.74 47.58 -27.75
C THR A 127 7.99 46.08 -27.54
N THR A 128 7.52 45.59 -26.39
CA THR A 128 7.44 44.17 -25.98
C THR A 128 6.45 43.36 -26.83
N THR A 129 6.93 42.31 -27.49
CA THR A 129 6.09 41.22 -28.02
C THR A 129 6.58 39.90 -27.41
N THR A 130 5.73 39.28 -26.59
CA THR A 130 6.01 38.04 -25.85
C THR A 130 6.05 36.86 -26.83
N THR A 131 7.22 36.24 -27.01
CA THR A 131 7.37 34.98 -27.77
C THR A 131 7.80 33.88 -26.81
N THR A 132 6.96 32.87 -26.65
CA THR A 132 7.18 31.69 -25.80
C THR A 132 8.08 30.71 -26.55
N THR A 133 9.31 30.51 -26.07
CA THR A 133 10.26 29.54 -26.64
C THR A 133 10.21 28.23 -25.86
N THR A 134 9.78 27.16 -26.51
CA THR A 134 9.80 25.78 -25.99
C THR A 134 11.20 25.21 -26.13
N ILE A 135 11.86 24.89 -25.01
CA ILE A 135 13.17 24.25 -24.97
C ILE A 135 12.97 22.74 -24.79
N ASN A 136 13.21 21.97 -25.86
CA ASN A 136 13.38 20.52 -25.80
C ASN A 136 14.84 20.21 -25.49
N THR A 137 15.14 19.73 -24.28
CA THR A 137 16.48 19.22 -23.93
C THR A 137 16.39 17.77 -23.51
N THR A 138 16.90 16.89 -24.36
CA THR A 138 17.09 15.46 -24.11
C THR A 138 18.41 15.26 -23.39
N ILE A 139 18.37 15.00 -22.08
CA ILE A 139 19.55 14.63 -21.27
C ILE A 139 19.50 13.12 -21.04
N SER A 140 20.48 12.41 -21.61
CA SER A 140 20.66 10.96 -21.43
C SER A 140 21.54 10.70 -20.21
N PRO A 141 21.07 9.99 -19.16
CA PRO A 141 21.91 9.64 -18.02
C PRO A 141 22.83 8.47 -18.35
N LYS A 142 24.06 8.55 -17.83
CA LYS A 142 25.12 7.55 -17.99
C LYS A 142 24.79 6.32 -17.12
N ARG A 143 24.63 5.18 -17.78
CA ARG A 143 24.21 3.87 -17.25
C ARG A 143 25.37 3.18 -16.50
N LEU A 144 25.15 2.73 -15.26
CA LEU A 144 25.96 1.67 -14.63
C LEU A 144 25.25 0.35 -14.93
N ASP A 145 25.76 -0.41 -15.89
CA ASP A 145 25.12 -1.63 -16.41
C ASP A 145 25.67 -2.88 -15.71
N ALA A 146 25.06 -3.26 -14.60
CA ALA A 146 24.82 -4.68 -14.32
C ALA A 146 23.45 -5.01 -14.90
N THR A 147 23.34 -5.98 -15.81
CA THR A 147 22.05 -6.33 -16.41
C THR A 147 21.18 -7.06 -15.39
N GLU A 148 19.94 -6.61 -15.24
CA GLU A 148 18.98 -7.01 -14.18
C GLU A 148 18.73 -8.52 -14.06
N GLU A 149 18.85 -9.29 -15.14
CA GLU A 149 18.77 -10.76 -15.13
C GLU A 149 19.86 -11.41 -14.26
N GLU A 150 21.00 -10.74 -14.04
CA GLU A 150 22.10 -11.29 -13.25
C GLU A 150 21.94 -11.06 -11.74
N CYS A 151 21.11 -10.08 -11.34
CA CYS A 151 20.83 -9.81 -9.93
C CYS A 151 19.61 -10.58 -9.40
N PHE A 152 18.79 -11.11 -10.30
CA PHE A 152 17.59 -11.87 -9.96
C PHE A 152 17.88 -13.36 -9.95
N SER A 153 18.15 -13.91 -8.78
CA SER A 153 18.13 -15.36 -8.60
C SER A 153 16.74 -15.83 -8.18
N SER A 154 16.44 -17.11 -8.42
CA SER A 154 15.22 -17.79 -7.97
C SER A 154 14.91 -17.60 -6.47
N GLU A 155 15.94 -17.33 -5.67
CA GLU A 155 15.88 -17.15 -4.22
C GLU A 155 15.26 -15.81 -3.81
N LEU A 156 15.45 -14.73 -4.58
CA LEU A 156 14.78 -13.46 -4.25
C LEU A 156 13.28 -13.54 -4.53
N ASN A 157 12.88 -14.23 -5.60
CA ASN A 157 11.48 -14.46 -5.92
C ASN A 157 10.79 -15.29 -4.82
N TYR A 158 11.48 -16.28 -4.26
CA TYR A 158 10.99 -17.04 -3.09
C TYR A 158 10.68 -16.12 -1.89
N CYS A 159 11.56 -15.16 -1.59
CA CYS A 159 11.35 -14.23 -0.48
C CYS A 159 10.12 -13.34 -0.66
N VAL A 160 9.85 -12.90 -1.89
CA VAL A 160 8.66 -12.09 -2.20
C VAL A 160 7.39 -12.93 -2.03
N VAL A 161 7.36 -14.16 -2.57
CA VAL A 161 6.20 -15.07 -2.45
C VAL A 161 5.93 -15.44 -0.99
N GLU A 162 6.97 -15.68 -0.19
CA GLU A 162 6.80 -15.92 1.26
C GLU A 162 6.21 -14.71 1.97
N PHE A 163 6.68 -13.50 1.64
CA PHE A 163 6.17 -12.28 2.25
C PHE A 163 4.69 -12.05 1.94
N GLU A 164 4.25 -12.25 0.70
CA GLU A 164 2.83 -12.18 0.31
C GLU A 164 1.99 -13.25 1.02
N THR A 165 2.52 -14.47 1.10
CA THR A 165 1.88 -15.56 1.84
C THR A 165 1.76 -15.23 3.33
N CYS A 166 2.73 -14.50 3.88
CA CYS A 166 2.73 -14.04 5.26
C CYS A 166 1.66 -12.95 5.49
N GLN A 167 1.58 -11.96 4.60
CA GLN A 167 0.57 -10.90 4.68
C GLN A 167 -0.87 -11.43 4.62
N SER A 168 -1.13 -12.49 3.85
CA SER A 168 -2.49 -13.03 3.68
C SER A 168 -3.05 -13.74 4.91
N LYS A 169 -2.22 -14.04 5.94
CA LYS A 169 -2.63 -14.87 7.09
C LYS A 169 -3.10 -14.08 8.31
N ASP A 170 -2.48 -12.95 8.66
CA ASP A 170 -2.96 -12.09 9.75
C ASP A 170 -2.28 -10.71 9.75
N LYS A 171 -3.04 -9.61 9.86
CA LYS A 171 -2.49 -8.23 9.91
C LYS A 171 -1.72 -7.98 11.23
N ALA A 172 -2.00 -8.74 12.29
CA ALA A 172 -1.29 -8.62 13.56
C ALA A 172 0.19 -9.05 13.49
N GLU A 173 0.57 -9.83 12.46
CA GLU A 173 1.94 -10.32 12.27
C GLU A 173 2.74 -9.53 11.22
N LEU A 174 2.23 -8.41 10.73
CA LEU A 174 2.84 -7.66 9.62
C LEU A 174 4.31 -7.27 9.88
N LEU A 175 4.62 -6.77 11.08
CA LEU A 175 5.99 -6.50 11.53
C LEU A 175 6.90 -7.73 11.46
N GLN A 176 6.35 -8.90 11.78
CA GLN A 176 7.07 -10.17 11.75
C GLN A 176 7.22 -10.70 10.32
N CYS A 177 6.31 -10.37 9.42
CA CYS A 177 6.44 -10.64 7.98
C CYS A 177 7.54 -9.77 7.36
N GLU A 178 7.61 -8.48 7.72
CA GLU A 178 8.67 -7.57 7.24
C GLU A 178 10.05 -8.03 7.71
N GLU A 179 10.20 -8.40 8.97
CA GLU A 179 11.47 -8.92 9.48
C GLU A 179 11.87 -10.22 8.78
N ARG A 180 10.91 -11.12 8.53
CA ARG A 180 11.14 -12.36 7.76
C ARG A 180 11.55 -12.07 6.31
N MET A 181 10.89 -11.12 5.64
CA MET A 181 11.25 -10.70 4.28
C MET A 181 12.67 -10.17 4.25
N CYS A 182 13.06 -9.33 5.21
CA CYS A 182 14.40 -8.78 5.26
C CYS A 182 15.47 -9.82 5.58
N GLN A 183 15.18 -10.78 6.46
CA GLN A 183 16.08 -11.90 6.71
C GLN A 183 16.23 -12.80 5.48
N CYS A 184 15.12 -13.13 4.81
CA CYS A 184 15.14 -13.93 3.58
C CYS A 184 15.96 -13.24 2.49
N THR A 185 15.70 -11.96 2.26
CA THR A 185 16.37 -11.19 1.22
C THR A 185 17.87 -11.05 1.50
N ARG A 186 18.27 -10.78 2.77
CA ARG A 186 19.70 -10.81 3.16
C ARG A 186 20.36 -12.17 2.95
N SER A 187 19.63 -13.26 3.20
CA SER A 187 20.13 -14.62 3.00
C SER A 187 20.34 -14.91 1.51
N ALA A 188 19.36 -14.58 0.67
CA ALA A 188 19.44 -14.72 -0.77
C ALA A 188 20.64 -13.93 -1.35
N LEU A 189 20.83 -12.69 -0.90
CA LEU A 189 21.94 -11.85 -1.33
C LEU A 189 23.31 -12.37 -0.90
N ARG A 190 23.44 -12.88 0.33
CA ARG A 190 24.72 -13.46 0.79
C ARG A 190 25.17 -14.64 -0.04
N ASN A 191 24.22 -15.40 -0.58
CA ASN A 191 24.52 -16.66 -1.25
C ASN A 191 24.77 -16.48 -2.74
N GLN A 192 24.28 -15.41 -3.39
CA GLN A 192 24.28 -15.34 -4.86
C GLN A 192 24.52 -13.96 -5.49
N ALA A 193 24.53 -12.87 -4.73
CA ALA A 193 24.60 -11.55 -5.35
C ALA A 193 26.03 -11.17 -5.75
N LYS A 194 26.21 -10.80 -7.02
CA LYS A 194 27.30 -9.90 -7.41
C LYS A 194 27.28 -8.69 -6.48
N PRO A 195 28.43 -8.15 -6.04
CA PRO A 195 28.48 -7.04 -5.07
C PRO A 195 27.70 -5.80 -5.51
N GLU A 196 27.49 -5.65 -6.83
CA GLU A 196 26.71 -4.58 -7.46
C GLU A 196 25.20 -4.64 -7.12
N CYS A 197 24.66 -5.83 -6.85
CA CYS A 197 23.24 -6.02 -6.48
C CYS A 197 22.96 -5.78 -4.99
N ARG A 198 24.00 -5.54 -4.18
CA ARG A 198 23.89 -5.48 -2.71
C ARG A 198 23.34 -4.14 -2.21
N TYR A 199 23.70 -3.05 -2.88
CA TYR A 199 23.44 -1.68 -2.43
C TYR A 199 21.95 -1.28 -2.44
N PRO A 200 21.14 -1.62 -3.47
CA PRO A 200 19.73 -1.22 -3.49
C PRO A 200 18.90 -1.92 -2.41
N ILE A 201 19.29 -3.15 -2.04
CA ILE A 201 18.46 -4.03 -1.23
C ILE A 201 18.79 -3.94 0.27
N GLU A 202 20.05 -3.68 0.64
CA GLU A 202 20.41 -3.38 2.04
C GLU A 202 19.72 -2.10 2.55
N MET A 203 19.44 -1.13 1.67
CA MET A 203 18.71 0.11 1.99
C MET A 203 17.23 -0.12 2.31
N THR A 204 16.57 -1.08 1.66
CA THR A 204 15.15 -1.43 1.92
C THR A 204 14.94 -2.15 3.25
N CYS A 205 16.00 -2.69 3.86
CA CYS A 205 15.93 -3.51 5.06
C CYS A 205 16.67 -2.90 6.26
N ILE A 206 16.53 -1.58 6.42
CA ILE A 206 16.93 -0.86 7.62
C ILE A 206 15.82 -1.03 8.65
N ILE A 207 15.87 -2.12 9.40
CA ILE A 207 15.11 -2.22 10.66
C ILE A 207 15.78 -1.23 11.62
N PRO A 208 15.04 -0.30 12.25
CA PRO A 208 15.62 0.59 13.24
C PRO A 208 16.24 -0.25 14.36
N ASP A 209 17.56 -0.15 14.47
CA ASP A 209 18.33 -0.92 15.43
C ASP A 209 17.91 -0.48 16.84
N SER A 210 17.22 -1.35 17.58
CA SER A 210 16.79 -1.09 18.95
C SER A 210 17.97 -1.07 19.94
N SER A 211 19.21 -0.98 19.46
CA SER A 211 20.44 -1.13 20.23
C SER A 211 21.40 0.07 20.19
N ILE A 212 20.91 1.32 20.07
CA ILE A 212 21.77 2.51 20.27
C ILE A 212 21.86 2.87 21.77
N PRO A 213 23.05 2.79 22.41
CA PRO A 213 23.24 3.22 23.79
C PRO A 213 23.47 4.73 23.90
N SER A 214 22.82 5.36 24.87
CA SER A 214 23.01 6.78 25.21
C SER A 214 24.43 7.04 25.73
N LYS A 215 25.16 7.93 25.06
CA LYS A 215 26.41 8.51 25.55
C LYS A 215 26.14 9.37 26.79
N SER A 216 26.84 9.06 27.88
CA SER A 216 27.18 10.04 28.92
C SER A 216 28.63 9.78 29.36
N ASP A 217 29.48 10.78 29.12
CA ASP A 217 30.85 10.84 29.60
C ASP A 217 30.88 10.97 31.14
N ALA A 218 31.80 10.26 31.80
CA ALA A 218 32.77 10.79 32.78
C ALA A 218 33.21 9.76 33.85
N SER A 219 34.53 9.55 33.86
CA SER A 219 35.40 9.48 35.05
C SER A 219 35.39 8.25 35.99
N ASN A 220 36.45 7.46 35.82
CA ASN A 220 37.34 6.83 36.82
C ASN A 220 36.79 5.93 37.94
N ASP A 221 37.32 4.69 37.89
CA ASP A 221 38.02 3.97 38.97
C ASP A 221 37.35 2.72 39.59
N GLN A 222 38.21 1.72 39.77
CA GLN A 222 38.10 0.45 40.51
C GLN A 222 37.06 -0.62 40.13
N THR A 223 37.60 -1.63 39.45
CA THR A 223 37.62 -3.07 39.83
C THR A 223 36.56 -3.61 40.79
N THR A 224 36.05 -4.78 40.40
CA THR A 224 35.34 -5.81 41.18
C THR A 224 33.94 -5.45 41.66
N THR A 225 32.92 -5.95 40.94
CA THR A 225 31.83 -6.81 41.43
C THR A 225 30.73 -6.84 40.37
N GLU A 226 30.87 -7.66 39.33
CA GLU A 226 29.90 -7.75 38.22
C GLU A 226 29.24 -9.15 38.11
N GLU A 227 28.92 -9.80 39.23
CA GLU A 227 28.12 -11.05 39.20
C GLU A 227 26.73 -10.93 39.84
N ASN A 228 26.31 -9.77 40.36
CA ASN A 228 25.03 -9.66 41.08
C ASN A 228 23.92 -8.85 40.39
N LEU A 229 24.11 -8.38 39.14
CA LEU A 229 23.06 -7.64 38.41
C LEU A 229 22.28 -8.51 37.39
N LEU A 230 22.82 -9.65 36.98
CA LEU A 230 22.17 -10.54 36.02
C LEU A 230 21.02 -11.37 36.65
N SER A 231 21.16 -11.76 37.93
CA SER A 231 20.09 -12.47 38.66
C SER A 231 18.90 -11.59 39.04
N LYS A 232 19.05 -10.27 39.07
CA LYS A 232 17.93 -9.36 39.39
C LYS A 232 17.03 -9.05 38.18
N LYS A 233 17.55 -9.15 36.94
CA LYS A 233 16.77 -8.96 35.71
C LYS A 233 15.99 -10.21 35.29
N ILE A 234 16.48 -11.41 35.60
CA ILE A 234 15.76 -12.67 35.31
C ILE A 234 14.47 -12.78 36.15
N VAL A 235 14.49 -12.26 37.38
CA VAL A 235 13.29 -12.25 38.24
C VAL A 235 12.20 -11.33 37.69
N ILE A 236 12.54 -10.20 37.06
CA ILE A 236 11.55 -9.24 36.53
C ILE A 236 10.90 -9.74 35.22
N PHE A 237 11.64 -10.45 34.36
CA PHE A 237 11.06 -11.04 33.14
C PHE A 237 10.19 -12.29 33.41
N GLY A 238 10.44 -13.03 34.50
CA GLY A 238 9.60 -14.16 34.90
C GLY A 238 8.20 -13.77 35.39
N PHE A 239 8.04 -12.57 35.95
CA PHE A 239 6.73 -12.07 36.39
C PHE A 239 5.84 -11.67 35.20
N SER A 240 6.39 -11.23 34.08
CA SER A 240 5.61 -10.83 32.91
C SER A 240 4.88 -12.01 32.27
N ALA A 241 5.55 -13.16 32.12
CA ALA A 241 4.95 -14.33 31.46
C ALA A 241 3.85 -14.99 32.31
N THR A 242 4.03 -15.04 33.64
CA THR A 242 3.02 -15.59 34.55
C THR A 242 1.81 -14.68 34.70
N ILE A 243 2.01 -13.36 34.72
CA ILE A 243 0.90 -12.39 34.70
C ILE A 243 0.15 -12.45 33.37
N PHE A 244 0.84 -12.57 32.22
CA PHE A 244 0.18 -12.75 30.93
C PHE A 244 -0.60 -14.06 30.83
N ALA A 245 -0.01 -15.18 31.29
CA ALA A 245 -0.68 -16.48 31.29
C ALA A 245 -1.93 -16.47 32.19
N THR A 246 -1.85 -15.83 33.36
CA THR A 246 -3.01 -15.70 34.27
C THR A 246 -4.09 -14.77 33.70
N LEU A 247 -3.72 -13.67 33.04
CA LEU A 247 -4.68 -12.79 32.35
C LEU A 247 -5.38 -13.51 31.19
N ILE A 248 -4.63 -14.25 30.37
CA ILE A 248 -5.18 -15.09 29.30
C ILE A 248 -6.13 -16.13 29.89
N PHE A 249 -5.74 -16.81 30.97
CA PHE A 249 -6.58 -17.81 31.63
C PHE A 249 -7.87 -17.19 32.21
N LEU A 250 -7.81 -15.99 32.78
CA LEU A 250 -8.98 -15.25 33.26
C LEU A 250 -9.91 -14.83 32.13
N ILE A 251 -9.37 -14.44 30.97
CA ILE A 251 -10.16 -14.14 29.77
C ILE A 251 -10.85 -15.41 29.29
N PHE A 252 -10.12 -16.51 29.08
CA PHE A 252 -10.71 -17.76 28.58
C PHE A 252 -11.67 -18.45 29.55
N THR A 253 -11.53 -18.26 30.85
CA THR A 253 -12.48 -18.81 31.84
C THR A 253 -13.73 -17.93 32.03
N SER A 254 -13.64 -16.62 31.75
CA SER A 254 -14.80 -15.71 31.83
C SER A 254 -15.65 -15.69 30.55
N LEU A 255 -15.06 -15.96 29.38
CA LEU A 255 -15.79 -16.10 28.10
C LEU A 255 -16.94 -17.12 28.10
N PRO A 256 -16.80 -18.37 28.62
CA PRO A 256 -17.91 -19.33 28.64
C PRO A 256 -19.02 -18.92 29.61
N ILE A 257 -18.70 -18.16 30.68
CA ILE A 257 -19.71 -17.63 31.61
C ILE A 257 -20.50 -16.51 30.93
N ALA A 258 -19.83 -15.59 30.24
CA ALA A 258 -20.48 -14.53 29.48
C ALA A 258 -21.37 -15.08 28.35
N PHE A 259 -20.89 -16.13 27.66
CA PHE A 259 -21.68 -16.80 26.63
C PHE A 259 -22.89 -17.54 27.23
N GLY A 260 -22.73 -18.20 28.37
CA GLY A 260 -23.82 -18.84 29.11
C GLY A 260 -24.89 -17.84 29.56
N ILE A 261 -24.49 -16.71 30.14
CA ILE A 261 -25.40 -15.63 30.56
C ILE A 261 -26.12 -15.03 29.34
N TRP A 262 -25.42 -14.78 28.24
CA TRP A 262 -26.03 -14.26 27.01
C TRP A 262 -27.06 -15.24 26.41
N THR A 263 -26.74 -16.54 26.43
CA THR A 263 -27.64 -17.58 25.91
C THR A 263 -28.89 -17.72 26.79
N LEU A 264 -28.75 -17.69 28.11
CA LEU A 264 -29.86 -17.67 29.06
C LEU A 264 -30.72 -16.40 28.91
N TYR A 265 -30.10 -15.24 28.78
CA TYR A 265 -30.81 -13.98 28.53
C TYR A 265 -31.63 -14.04 27.24
N ARG A 266 -31.07 -14.61 26.17
CA ARG A 266 -31.80 -14.81 24.90
C ARG A 266 -32.93 -15.82 25.01
N TYR A 267 -32.78 -16.83 25.86
CA TYR A 267 -33.82 -17.82 26.16
C TYR A 267 -34.99 -17.18 26.93
N PHE A 268 -34.70 -16.40 27.98
CA PHE A 268 -35.73 -15.73 28.78
C PHE A 268 -36.47 -14.62 28.02
N THR A 269 -35.79 -13.88 27.15
CA THR A 269 -36.44 -12.87 26.29
C THR A 269 -37.38 -13.50 25.26
N LYS A 270 -37.08 -14.70 24.75
CA LYS A 270 -38.01 -15.45 23.88
C LYS A 270 -39.24 -15.97 24.64
N LEU A 271 -39.11 -16.34 25.91
CA LEU A 271 -40.24 -16.80 26.72
C LEU A 271 -41.17 -15.66 27.18
N SER A 272 -40.71 -14.41 27.08
CA SER A 272 -41.47 -13.23 27.51
C SER A 272 -42.25 -12.57 26.35
N MET A 273 -42.51 -13.29 25.24
CA MET A 273 -43.38 -12.74 24.20
C MET A 273 -44.83 -12.64 24.75
N PRO A 274 -45.41 -11.44 24.79
CA PRO A 274 -46.80 -11.29 25.18
C PRO A 274 -47.69 -11.98 24.16
N ILE A 275 -48.59 -12.83 24.65
CA ILE A 275 -49.68 -13.43 23.89
C ILE A 275 -50.45 -12.27 23.23
N SER A 276 -50.29 -12.16 21.91
CA SER A 276 -51.04 -11.17 21.11
C SER A 276 -52.53 -11.52 21.21
N PRO A 277 -53.40 -10.58 21.62
CA PRO A 277 -54.82 -10.84 21.66
C PRO A 277 -55.35 -11.10 20.25
N SER A 278 -56.06 -12.20 20.10
CA SER A 278 -56.74 -12.61 18.87
C SER A 278 -57.64 -11.47 18.37
N ARG A 279 -57.27 -10.86 17.25
CA ARG A 279 -58.20 -10.01 16.49
C ARG A 279 -59.20 -10.92 15.79
N THR A 280 -60.41 -10.93 16.31
CA THR A 280 -61.61 -11.36 15.59
C THR A 280 -61.84 -10.45 14.38
N PRO A 281 -62.23 -10.99 13.22
CA PRO A 281 -62.64 -10.17 12.09
C PRO A 281 -64.08 -9.67 12.32
N LEU A 282 -64.23 -8.38 12.59
CA LEU A 282 -65.53 -7.71 12.45
C LEU A 282 -65.77 -7.42 10.97
N CYS A 283 -66.71 -8.16 10.37
CA CYS A 283 -67.36 -7.76 9.13
C CYS A 283 -68.25 -6.54 9.42
N ALA A 284 -67.88 -5.37 8.91
CA ALA A 284 -68.78 -4.23 8.79
C ALA A 284 -69.14 -4.06 7.29
N ALA A 285 -70.42 -4.22 7.01
CA ALA A 285 -71.02 -4.02 5.70
C ALA A 285 -71.47 -2.57 5.51
N SER A 286 -71.51 -2.17 4.22
CA SER A 286 -72.22 -1.01 3.65
C SER A 286 -71.54 0.35 3.91
N SER A 287 -71.44 1.31 2.98
CA SER A 287 -72.15 1.55 1.73
C SER A 287 -71.31 2.45 0.81
N ALA A 288 -71.60 2.35 -0.50
CA ALA A 288 -71.60 3.41 -1.48
C ALA A 288 -70.25 3.96 -2.06
N GLU A 289 -70.17 3.76 -3.38
CA GLU A 289 -69.65 4.67 -4.41
C GLU A 289 -68.16 4.69 -4.76
N SER A 290 -67.90 4.18 -5.98
CA SER A 290 -66.81 4.53 -6.92
C SER A 290 -65.38 4.21 -6.45
N GLY A 291 -64.54 3.45 -7.13
CA GLY A 291 -64.42 3.09 -8.54
C GLY A 291 -62.91 3.00 -8.82
N PHE A 292 -62.48 2.00 -9.61
CA PHE A 292 -61.09 1.71 -10.02
C PHE A 292 -60.16 1.18 -8.90
N GLY A 293 -59.48 0.04 -9.01
CA GLY A 293 -59.24 -0.88 -10.12
C GLY A 293 -57.87 -1.54 -9.87
N CYS A 294 -57.84 -2.67 -9.17
CA CYS A 294 -56.63 -3.49 -9.03
C CYS A 294 -56.42 -4.27 -10.33
N GLY A 295 -55.42 -3.88 -11.11
CA GLY A 295 -54.94 -4.62 -12.27
C GLY A 295 -53.88 -5.63 -11.85
N SER A 296 -54.26 -6.90 -11.79
CA SER A 296 -53.35 -8.04 -11.86
C SER A 296 -52.83 -8.16 -13.30
N ASN A 297 -51.51 -8.16 -13.49
CA ASN A 297 -50.90 -8.63 -14.73
C ASN A 297 -49.89 -9.72 -14.39
N ASP A 298 -50.39 -10.95 -14.36
CA ASP A 298 -49.60 -12.11 -14.73
C ASP A 298 -49.42 -12.06 -16.26
N THR A 299 -48.17 -12.02 -16.75
CA THR A 299 -47.91 -12.31 -18.16
C THR A 299 -46.63 -13.11 -18.30
N LEU A 300 -46.87 -14.34 -18.71
CA LEU A 300 -46.00 -15.39 -19.19
C LEU A 300 -45.49 -15.06 -20.61
N SER A 301 -44.18 -15.13 -20.87
CA SER A 301 -43.56 -15.35 -22.20
C SER A 301 -42.07 -15.65 -21.97
N SER A 302 -41.55 -16.88 -22.08
CA SER A 302 -41.29 -17.71 -23.28
C SER A 302 -40.55 -17.02 -24.42
N ASP A 303 -39.40 -17.64 -24.78
CA ASP A 303 -38.63 -17.56 -26.03
C ASP A 303 -37.98 -16.21 -26.38
N GLU A 304 -36.78 -16.09 -26.97
CA GLU A 304 -36.13 -16.96 -27.95
C GLU A 304 -34.60 -16.70 -27.96
N GLY A 305 -33.80 -17.73 -28.27
CA GLY A 305 -32.35 -17.62 -28.43
C GLY A 305 -31.91 -17.07 -29.79
N VAL A 306 -30.98 -16.12 -29.80
CA VAL A 306 -30.27 -15.68 -31.02
C VAL A 306 -28.86 -16.23 -31.01
N LYS A 307 -28.65 -17.34 -31.74
CA LYS A 307 -27.37 -17.71 -32.33
C LYS A 307 -27.16 -16.84 -33.57
N LEU A 308 -26.12 -16.01 -33.60
CA LEU A 308 -25.55 -15.53 -34.86
C LEU A 308 -24.13 -16.07 -35.03
N SER A 309 -23.97 -16.85 -36.09
CA SER A 309 -22.70 -17.34 -36.61
C SER A 309 -22.01 -16.27 -37.46
N ARG A 310 -20.67 -16.35 -37.45
CA ARG A 310 -19.71 -16.12 -38.55
C ARG A 310 -20.22 -15.34 -39.76
N ASN A 311 -19.46 -14.32 -40.15
CA ASN A 311 -18.74 -14.30 -41.43
C ASN A 311 -17.69 -13.19 -41.47
N LEU A 312 -16.55 -13.53 -42.07
CA LEU A 312 -15.37 -12.74 -42.48
C LEU A 312 -14.35 -12.39 -41.40
#